data_AF-A0A9R1PK18-F1
#
_entry.id   AF-A0A9R1PK18-F1
#
_cell.length_a   1.000
_cell.length_b   1.000
_cell.length_c   1.000
_cell.angle_alpha   90.00
_cell.angle_beta   90.00
_cell.angle_gamma   90.00
#
_symmetry.space_group_name_H-M   'P 1'
#
loop_
_entity.id
_entity.type
_entity.pdbx_description
1 polymer ?
#
loop_
_entity_poly.entity_id
_entity_poly.type
_entity_poly.pdbx_seq_one_letter_code
_entity_poly.pdbx_strand_id
1 'polypeptide(L)'
;MLTIEDYFVHLFPNYHPVRVITLTYQPFVLVVAAVFAYHEAKVNTRVRNLVGYSLFFLGSLALIILDLATSGRGGIATFIGVCTVVAVFGVAEGHVEGAMTGDLSLMCPEFIQSFSAGMAASGAITSALRLVTKAAFEKSRDGLRRGASMHQIKPPIRS
;
A
#
# COMPACT_ATOMS: atom_id res chain seq x y z
N MET A 1 -0.92 -1.61 0.99
CA MET A 1 -0.43 -0.50 0.12
C MET A 1 -0.82 -0.61 -1.36
N LEU A 2 -1.24 -1.77 -1.87
CA LEU A 2 -1.47 -1.99 -3.31
C LEU A 2 -2.65 -1.19 -3.93
N THR A 3 -3.68 -0.83 -3.17
CA THR A 3 -4.88 -0.13 -3.67
C THR A 3 -4.65 1.33 -4.00
N ILE A 4 -3.70 1.98 -3.33
CA ILE A 4 -3.41 3.42 -3.49
C ILE A 4 -2.33 3.68 -4.55
N GLU A 5 -1.76 2.61 -5.12
CA GLU A 5 -0.69 2.69 -6.11
C GLU A 5 -1.16 3.41 -7.39
N ASP A 6 -2.37 3.08 -7.87
CA ASP A 6 -2.96 3.74 -9.05
C ASP A 6 -3.18 5.25 -8.79
N TYR A 7 -3.52 5.61 -7.55
CA TYR A 7 -3.63 7.00 -7.14
C TYR A 7 -2.27 7.70 -7.16
N PHE A 8 -1.21 7.09 -6.61
CA PHE A 8 0.13 7.69 -6.63
C PHE A 8 0.75 7.76 -8.02
N VAL A 9 0.48 6.80 -8.92
CA VAL A 9 0.89 6.88 -10.33
C VAL A 9 0.21 8.07 -11.03
N HIS A 10 -1.07 8.32 -10.73
CA HIS A 10 -1.77 9.50 -11.25
C HIS A 10 -1.23 10.81 -10.65
N LEU A 11 -0.90 10.80 -9.36
CA LEU A 11 -0.46 11.98 -8.62
C LEU A 11 1.01 12.37 -8.91
N PHE A 12 1.87 11.39 -9.21
CA PHE A 12 3.31 11.56 -9.40
C PHE A 12 3.83 10.85 -10.67
N PRO A 13 3.39 11.27 -11.88
CA PRO A 13 3.71 10.56 -13.13
C PRO A 13 5.22 10.50 -13.45
N ASN A 14 6.02 11.45 -12.94
CA ASN A 14 7.45 11.55 -13.23
C ASN A 14 8.37 10.85 -12.19
N TYR A 15 7.83 10.29 -11.09
CA TYR A 15 8.63 9.81 -9.96
C TYR A 15 8.71 8.28 -9.82
N HIS A 16 8.17 7.51 -10.78
CA HIS A 16 8.07 6.05 -10.69
C HIS A 16 7.67 5.53 -9.29
N PRO A 17 6.53 6.00 -8.74
CA PRO A 17 6.18 5.86 -7.32
C PRO A 17 6.20 4.41 -6.85
N VAL A 18 5.76 3.46 -7.68
CA VAL A 18 5.74 2.03 -7.36
C VAL A 18 7.12 1.51 -6.96
N ARG A 19 8.18 1.89 -7.69
CA ARG A 19 9.54 1.40 -7.44
C ARG A 19 10.13 2.03 -6.17
N VAL A 20 9.92 3.33 -6.01
CA VAL A 20 10.44 4.09 -4.86
C VAL A 20 9.77 3.64 -3.58
N ILE A 21 8.45 3.44 -3.60
CA ILE A 21 7.68 2.93 -2.46
C ILE A 21 8.19 1.56 -2.04
N THR A 22 8.36 0.61 -2.97
CA THR A 22 8.91 -0.72 -2.64
C THR A 22 10.32 -0.64 -2.07
N LEU A 23 11.20 0.18 -2.67
CA LEU A 23 12.56 0.42 -2.16
C LEU A 23 12.60 1.11 -0.79
N THR A 24 11.56 1.87 -0.45
CA THR A 24 11.48 2.54 0.86
C THR A 24 10.84 1.64 1.91
N TYR A 25 10.04 0.66 1.49
CA TYR A 25 9.33 -0.23 2.40
C TYR A 25 10.18 -1.45 2.76
N GLN A 26 10.56 -2.24 1.76
CA GLN A 26 11.15 -3.56 1.93
C GLN A 26 12.45 -3.58 2.75
N PRO A 27 13.44 -2.68 2.54
CA PRO A 27 14.67 -2.75 3.33
C PRO A 27 14.43 -2.42 4.80
N PHE A 28 13.47 -1.56 5.14
CA PHE A 28 13.15 -1.27 6.53
C PHE A 28 12.53 -2.48 7.22
N VAL A 29 11.63 -3.20 6.53
CA VAL A 29 11.07 -4.47 7.02
C VAL A 29 12.20 -5.44 7.34
N LEU A 30 13.10 -5.67 6.38
CA LEU A 30 14.21 -6.62 6.52
C LEU A 30 15.19 -6.22 7.61
N VAL A 31 15.57 -4.93 7.67
CA VAL A 31 16.50 -4.42 8.70
C VAL A 31 15.90 -4.57 10.09
N VAL A 32 14.64 -4.17 10.27
CA VAL A 32 13.97 -4.27 11.57
C VAL A 32 13.82 -5.73 11.99
N ALA A 33 13.38 -6.60 11.07
CA ALA A 33 13.26 -8.03 11.34
C ALA A 33 14.62 -8.64 11.70
N ALA A 34 15.70 -8.33 10.97
CA ALA A 34 17.04 -8.84 11.24
C ALA A 34 17.60 -8.35 12.59
N VAL A 35 17.43 -7.07 12.92
CA VAL A 35 17.86 -6.50 14.20
C VAL A 35 17.16 -7.22 15.36
N PHE A 36 15.86 -7.45 15.25
CA PHE A 36 15.09 -8.12 16.28
C PHE A 36 15.32 -9.62 16.35
N ALA A 37 15.60 -10.28 15.23
CA ALA A 37 16.03 -11.69 15.22
C ALA A 37 17.38 -11.86 15.92
N TYR A 38 18.32 -10.92 15.74
CA TYR A 38 19.61 -10.96 16.44
C TYR A 38 19.49 -10.73 17.96
N HIS A 39 18.55 -9.86 18.38
CA HIS A 39 18.36 -9.50 19.79
C HIS A 39 17.21 -10.26 20.47
N GLU A 40 16.70 -11.33 19.86
CA GLU A 40 15.45 -12.01 20.25
C GLU A 40 15.36 -12.30 21.75
N ALA A 41 16.42 -12.88 22.33
CA ALA A 41 16.48 -13.28 23.74
C ALA A 41 16.31 -12.12 24.74
N LYS A 42 16.42 -10.86 24.31
CA LYS A 42 16.32 -9.67 25.16
C LYS A 42 15.05 -8.85 24.91
N VAL A 43 14.23 -9.20 23.92
CA VAL A 43 13.13 -8.36 23.44
C VAL A 43 11.78 -9.00 23.74
N ASN A 44 10.89 -8.24 24.37
CA ASN A 44 9.52 -8.68 24.63
C ASN A 44 8.66 -8.57 23.35
N THR A 45 8.21 -9.72 22.83
CA THR A 45 7.41 -9.82 21.60
C THR A 45 6.05 -9.13 21.72
N ARG A 46 5.42 -9.12 22.91
CA ARG A 46 4.14 -8.40 23.12
C ARG A 46 4.30 -6.89 22.95
N VAL A 47 5.38 -6.32 23.50
CA VAL A 47 5.68 -4.90 23.35
C VAL A 47 5.99 -4.59 21.90
N ARG A 48 6.74 -5.47 21.23
CA ARG A 48 7.05 -5.33 19.80
C ARG A 48 5.77 -5.28 18.96
N ASN A 49 4.82 -6.17 19.21
CA ASN A 49 3.50 -6.15 18.57
C ASN A 49 2.72 -4.87 18.85
N LEU A 50 2.65 -4.43 20.11
CA LEU A 50 1.92 -3.22 20.48
C LEU A 50 2.50 -1.98 19.80
N VAL A 51 3.82 -1.85 19.76
CA VAL A 51 4.52 -0.77 19.06
C VAL A 51 4.22 -0.82 17.57
N GLY A 52 4.36 -1.99 16.94
CA GLY A 52 4.09 -2.15 15.51
C GLY A 52 2.64 -1.80 15.12
N TYR A 53 1.64 -2.30 15.84
CA TYR A 53 0.24 -1.95 15.57
C TYR A 53 -0.06 -0.47 15.85
N SER A 54 0.56 0.13 16.87
CA SER A 54 0.43 1.56 17.14
C SER A 54 1.01 2.40 15.99
N LEU A 55 2.16 2.00 15.44
CA LEU A 55 2.78 2.64 14.28
C LEU A 55 1.89 2.50 13.02
N PHE A 56 1.28 1.33 12.79
CA PHE A 56 0.32 1.17 11.69
C PHE A 56 -0.88 2.11 11.83
N PHE A 57 -1.42 2.23 13.04
CA PHE A 57 -2.54 3.12 13.32
C PHE A 57 -2.15 4.59 13.08
N LEU A 58 -1.06 5.05 13.68
CA LEU A 58 -0.58 6.43 13.54
C LEU A 58 -0.17 6.76 12.11
N GLY A 59 0.50 5.85 11.40
CA GLY A 59 0.86 6.03 10.00
C GLY A 59 -0.37 6.11 9.09
N SER A 60 -1.41 5.31 9.36
CA SER A 60 -2.66 5.38 8.60
C SER A 60 -3.37 6.73 8.80
N LEU A 61 -3.41 7.23 10.03
CA LEU A 61 -3.90 8.59 10.31
C LEU A 61 -3.06 9.66 9.62
N ALA A 62 -1.73 9.52 9.63
CA ALA A 62 -0.82 10.46 8.98
C ALA A 62 -1.05 10.53 7.46
N LEU A 63 -1.31 9.41 6.78
CA LEU A 63 -1.66 9.42 5.36
C LEU A 63 -2.97 10.16 5.09
N ILE A 64 -4.00 9.94 5.92
CA ILE A 64 -5.29 10.63 5.77
C ILE A 64 -5.11 12.14 5.98
N ILE A 65 -4.36 12.55 7.01
CA ILE A 65 -4.07 13.95 7.30
C ILE A 65 -3.26 14.56 6.15
N LEU A 66 -2.27 13.84 5.60
CA LEU A 66 -1.46 14.32 4.48
C LEU A 66 -2.31 14.53 3.23
N ASP A 67 -3.19 13.60 2.89
CA ASP A 67 -4.09 13.71 1.75
C ASP A 67 -5.05 14.91 1.91
N LEU A 68 -5.63 15.08 3.11
CA LEU A 68 -6.51 16.20 3.41
C LEU A 68 -5.77 17.56 3.38
N ALA A 69 -4.61 17.64 4.03
CA ALA A 69 -3.79 18.86 4.10
C ALA A 69 -3.28 19.29 2.72
N THR A 70 -3.04 18.34 1.83
CA THR A 70 -2.63 18.60 0.45
C THR A 70 -3.81 18.76 -0.50
N SER A 71 -5.05 18.58 -0.02
CA SER A 71 -6.27 18.57 -0.84
C SER A 71 -6.15 17.59 -2.03
N GLY A 72 -5.47 16.46 -1.82
CA GLY A 72 -5.15 15.49 -2.87
C GLY A 72 -4.27 16.05 -4.00
N ARG A 73 -3.52 17.14 -3.77
CA ARG A 73 -2.60 17.70 -4.75
C ARG A 73 -1.23 17.03 -4.67
N GLY A 74 -0.69 16.74 -5.86
CA GLY A 74 0.66 16.21 -6.02
C GLY A 74 1.74 17.26 -5.81
N GLY A 75 2.99 16.82 -5.85
CA GLY A 75 4.17 17.64 -5.57
C GLY A 75 5.27 16.90 -4.83
N ILE A 76 6.50 17.41 -4.90
CA ILE A 76 7.66 16.76 -4.26
C ILE A 76 7.47 16.62 -2.74
N ALA A 77 6.89 17.62 -2.08
CA ALA A 77 6.68 17.60 -0.62
C ALA A 77 5.67 16.52 -0.20
N THR A 78 4.53 16.41 -0.91
CA THR A 78 3.55 15.33 -0.69
C THR A 78 4.18 13.96 -0.93
N PHE A 79 4.99 13.82 -1.98
CA PHE A 79 5.68 12.57 -2.29
C PHE A 79 6.66 12.16 -1.19
N ILE A 80 7.48 13.09 -0.69
CA ILE A 80 8.39 12.84 0.45
C ILE A 80 7.60 12.44 1.70
N GLY A 81 6.47 13.11 1.97
CA GLY A 81 5.57 12.76 3.08
C GLY A 81 5.05 11.32 2.96
N VAL A 82 4.57 10.93 1.78
CA VAL A 82 4.13 9.56 1.49
C VAL A 82 5.27 8.57 1.71
N CYS A 83 6.46 8.81 1.13
CA CYS A 83 7.62 7.94 1.32
C CYS A 83 8.01 7.79 2.78
N THR A 84 7.92 8.86 3.57
CA THR A 84 8.19 8.83 5.02
C THR A 84 7.21 7.91 5.74
N VAL A 85 5.90 8.02 5.45
CA VAL A 85 4.90 7.15 6.08
C VAL A 85 5.06 5.69 5.62
N VAL A 86 5.44 5.46 4.37
CA VAL A 86 5.76 4.12 3.86
C VAL A 86 6.95 3.51 4.62
N ALA A 87 8.00 4.28 4.89
CA ALA A 87 9.12 3.80 5.71
C ALA A 87 8.64 3.41 7.12
N VAL A 88 7.76 4.22 7.73
CA VAL A 88 7.15 3.91 9.04
C VAL A 88 6.34 2.60 8.99
N PHE A 89 5.58 2.36 7.92
CA PHE A 89 4.88 1.09 7.74
C PHE A 89 5.82 -0.08 7.58
N GLY A 90 6.95 0.07 6.88
CA GLY A 90 7.96 -0.98 6.79
C GLY A 90 8.57 -1.31 8.15
N VAL A 91 8.83 -0.29 8.98
CA VAL A 91 9.27 -0.49 10.37
C VAL A 91 8.20 -1.22 11.19
N ALA A 92 6.94 -0.80 11.07
CA ALA A 92 5.81 -1.40 11.78
C ALA A 92 5.63 -2.88 11.40
N GLU A 93 5.72 -3.22 10.11
CA GLU A 93 5.63 -4.60 9.64
C GLU A 93 6.76 -5.47 10.19
N GLY A 94 8.01 -4.99 10.14
CA GLY A 94 9.14 -5.72 10.73
C GLY A 94 8.96 -6.02 12.24
N HIS A 95 8.26 -5.14 12.98
CA HIS A 95 7.92 -5.40 14.38
C HIS A 95 6.87 -6.51 14.52
N VAL A 96 5.74 -6.37 13.82
CA VAL A 96 4.57 -7.26 13.95
C VAL A 96 4.81 -8.61 13.31
N GLU A 97 5.18 -8.64 12.03
CA GLU A 97 5.36 -9.88 11.27
C GLU A 97 6.48 -10.72 11.87
N GLY A 98 7.61 -10.09 12.21
CA GLY A 98 8.71 -10.77 12.86
C GLY A 98 8.31 -11.33 14.24
N ALA A 99 7.49 -10.62 15.03
CA ALA A 99 7.06 -11.07 16.37
C ALA A 99 6.07 -12.21 16.28
N MET A 100 5.03 -12.04 15.48
CA MET A 100 4.01 -13.06 15.27
C MET A 100 4.62 -14.33 14.67
N THR A 101 5.48 -14.21 13.65
CA THR A 101 6.11 -15.39 13.04
C THR A 101 7.01 -16.13 14.02
N GLY A 102 7.80 -15.39 14.82
CA GLY A 102 8.63 -15.98 15.88
C GLY A 102 7.79 -16.73 16.93
N ASP A 103 6.81 -16.06 17.53
CA ASP A 103 5.96 -16.64 18.57
C ASP A 103 5.18 -17.86 18.06
N LEU A 104 4.57 -17.77 16.86
CA LEU A 104 3.75 -18.86 16.31
C LEU A 104 4.59 -20.06 15.84
N SER A 105 5.87 -19.85 15.48
CA SER A 105 6.77 -20.95 15.07
C SER A 105 7.09 -21.93 16.21
N LEU A 106 6.95 -21.48 17.45
CA LEU A 106 7.13 -22.30 18.66
C LEU A 106 5.82 -22.98 19.12
N MET A 107 4.72 -22.75 18.40
CA MET A 107 3.40 -23.31 18.67
C MET A 107 3.05 -24.40 17.64
N CYS A 108 1.80 -24.86 17.64
CA CYS A 108 1.32 -25.82 16.65
C CYS A 108 1.37 -25.23 15.22
N PRO A 109 1.72 -26.04 14.20
CA PRO A 109 1.91 -25.58 12.82
C PRO A 109 0.66 -24.93 12.20
N GLU A 110 -0.53 -25.25 12.69
CA GLU A 110 -1.79 -24.65 12.25
C GLU A 110 -1.84 -23.15 12.51
N PHE A 111 -1.16 -22.65 13.54
CA PHE A 111 -1.15 -21.22 13.89
C PHE A 111 -0.36 -20.39 12.89
N ILE A 112 0.85 -20.81 12.54
CA ILE A 112 1.66 -20.13 11.52
C ILE A 112 1.03 -20.26 10.13
N GLN A 113 0.40 -21.39 9.84
CA GLN A 113 -0.36 -21.58 8.60
C GLN A 113 -1.56 -20.64 8.54
N SER A 114 -2.34 -20.53 9.62
CA SER A 114 -3.50 -19.62 9.70
C SER A 114 -3.09 -18.16 9.54
N PHE A 115 -2.00 -17.75 10.21
CA PHE A 115 -1.44 -16.40 10.08
C PHE A 115 -1.03 -16.09 8.65
N SER A 116 -0.27 -17.00 8.01
CA SER A 116 0.18 -16.86 6.62
C SER A 116 -1.00 -16.83 5.63
N ALA A 117 -2.00 -17.70 5.84
CA ALA A 117 -3.23 -17.70 5.05
C ALA A 117 -4.00 -16.38 5.19
N GLY A 118 -4.05 -15.81 6.40
CA GLY A 118 -4.64 -14.50 6.65
C GLY A 118 -3.93 -13.37 5.92
N MET A 119 -2.58 -13.36 5.91
CA MET A 119 -1.80 -12.40 5.14
C MET A 119 -2.06 -12.52 3.62
N ALA A 120 -2.07 -13.75 3.09
CA ALA A 120 -2.38 -14.00 1.69
C ALA A 120 -3.80 -13.55 1.32
N ALA A 121 -4.79 -13.86 2.18
CA ALA A 121 -6.18 -13.43 1.99
C ALA A 121 -6.32 -11.90 1.99
N SER A 122 -5.63 -11.20 2.90
CA SER A 122 -5.58 -9.73 2.93
C SER A 122 -5.03 -9.14 1.62
N GLY A 123 -3.95 -9.72 1.08
CA GLY A 123 -3.39 -9.34 -0.22
C GLY A 123 -4.36 -9.56 -1.39
N ALA A 124 -5.06 -10.69 -1.38
CA ALA A 124 -6.09 -11.01 -2.39
C ALA A 124 -7.28 -10.04 -2.30
N ILE A 125 -7.80 -9.76 -1.10
CA ILE A 125 -8.87 -8.79 -0.87
C ILE A 125 -8.45 -7.39 -1.33
N THR A 126 -7.24 -6.96 -0.98
CA THR A 126 -6.69 -5.67 -1.41
C THR A 126 -6.61 -5.57 -2.93
N SER A 127 -6.15 -6.63 -3.61
CA SER A 127 -6.06 -6.67 -5.06
C SER A 127 -7.44 -6.66 -5.72
N ALA A 128 -8.40 -7.42 -5.20
CA ALA A 128 -9.78 -7.42 -5.66
C ALA A 128 -10.41 -6.02 -5.51
N LEU A 129 -10.20 -5.36 -4.36
CA LEU A 129 -10.67 -3.99 -4.12
C LEU A 129 -10.09 -3.02 -5.14
N ARG A 130 -8.78 -3.10 -5.43
CA ARG A 130 -8.13 -2.28 -6.47
C ARG A 130 -8.80 -2.44 -7.84
N LEU A 131 -9.07 -3.68 -8.24
CA LEU A 131 -9.73 -3.97 -9.52
C LEU A 131 -11.17 -3.42 -9.56
N VAL A 132 -11.93 -3.58 -8.49
CA VAL A 132 -13.30 -3.05 -8.37
C VAL A 132 -13.28 -1.52 -8.47
N THR A 133 -12.39 -0.85 -7.74
CA THR A 133 -12.21 0.61 -7.80
C THR A 133 -11.87 1.05 -9.22
N LYS A 134 -10.89 0.39 -9.87
CA LYS A 134 -10.52 0.71 -11.24
C LYS A 134 -11.69 0.57 -12.20
N ALA A 135 -12.41 -0.56 -12.17
CA ALA A 135 -13.57 -0.81 -13.03
C ALA A 135 -14.70 0.21 -12.81
N ALA A 136 -14.94 0.62 -11.56
CA ALA A 136 -15.96 1.62 -11.23
C ALA A 136 -15.62 3.02 -11.75
N PHE A 137 -14.35 3.45 -11.65
CA PHE A 137 -13.93 4.80 -12.03
C PHE A 137 -13.46 4.95 -13.49
N GLU A 138 -13.00 3.87 -14.13
CA GLU A 138 -12.62 3.86 -15.55
C GLU A 138 -13.81 4.20 -16.46
N LYS A 139 -15.03 3.80 -16.06
CA LYS A 139 -16.28 4.11 -16.78
C LYS A 139 -16.61 5.61 -16.82
N SER A 140 -16.17 6.40 -15.83
CA SER A 140 -16.35 7.87 -15.84
C SER A 140 -15.39 8.60 -16.77
N ARG A 141 -14.24 8.01 -17.11
CA ARG A 141 -13.19 8.65 -17.93
C ARG A 141 -13.38 8.40 -19.42
N ASP A 142 -13.98 7.27 -19.82
CA ASP A 142 -14.06 6.84 -21.22
C ASP A 142 -15.39 7.20 -21.92
N GLY A 143 -16.45 7.52 -21.17
CA GLY A 143 -17.75 7.95 -21.71
C GLY A 143 -17.67 9.26 -22.52
N LEU A 144 -16.74 10.16 -22.16
CA LEU A 144 -16.57 11.45 -22.84
C LEU A 144 -15.80 11.32 -24.17
N ARG A 145 -14.96 10.29 -24.32
CA ARG A 145 -14.13 10.09 -25.53
C ARG A 145 -14.87 9.33 -26.64
N ARG A 146 -15.85 8.48 -26.30
CA ARG A 146 -16.72 7.80 -27.27
C ARG A 146 -17.94 8.65 -27.70
N GLY A 147 -18.34 9.63 -26.89
CA GLY A 147 -19.38 10.60 -27.25
C GLY A 147 -18.95 11.60 -28.35
N ALA A 148 -17.66 11.95 -28.39
CA ALA A 148 -17.09 12.84 -29.41
C ALA A 148 -16.89 12.15 -30.79
N SER A 149 -16.77 10.81 -30.83
CA SER A 149 -16.64 10.06 -32.09
C SER A 149 -17.98 9.64 -32.72
N MET A 150 -19.12 9.94 -32.09
CA MET A 150 -20.46 9.53 -32.55
C MET A 150 -21.33 10.68 -33.06
N HIS A 151 -20.83 11.93 -33.02
CA HIS A 151 -21.49 13.11 -33.60
C HIS A 151 -20.99 13.48 -35.00
N GLN A 152 -20.21 12.63 -35.66
CA GLN A 152 -19.97 12.77 -37.09
C GLN A 152 -20.92 11.83 -37.86
N ILE A 153 -22.21 12.13 -37.76
CA ILE A 153 -23.23 11.66 -38.70
C ILE A 153 -22.90 12.32 -40.06
N LYS A 154 -22.38 11.50 -40.99
CA LYS A 154 -22.64 11.37 -42.46
C LYS A 154 -23.53 12.45 -43.13
N PRO A 155 -23.54 12.71 -44.48
CA PRO A 155 -23.07 11.87 -45.59
C PRO A 155 -22.58 12.70 -46.85
N PRO A 156 -22.86 12.33 -48.12
CA PRO A 156 -21.92 11.77 -49.12
C PRO A 156 -21.64 12.76 -50.28
N ILE A 157 -20.85 12.36 -51.30
CA ILE A 157 -21.21 12.39 -52.74
C ILE A 157 -19.96 12.18 -53.62
N ARG A 158 -20.17 11.33 -54.62
CA ARG A 158 -19.35 11.01 -55.79
C ARG A 158 -18.86 12.25 -56.55
N SER A 159 -17.66 12.17 -57.12
CA SER A 159 -17.44 11.94 -58.56
C SER A 159 -15.95 11.82 -58.82
#